data_AF-X1I205-F1
#
_entry.id   AF-X1I205-F1
#
_cell.length_a   1.000
_cell.length_b   1.000
_cell.length_c   1.000
_cell.angle_alpha   90.00
_cell.angle_beta   90.00
_cell.angle_gamma   90.00
#
_symmetry.space_group_name_H-M   'P 1'
#
loop_
_entity.id
_entity.type
_entity.pdbx_description
1 polymer ?
#
loop_
_entity_poly.entity_id
_entity_poly.type
_entity_poly.pdbx_seq_one_letter_code
_entity_poly.pdbx_strand_id
1 'polypeptide(L)'
;MTYTVKARYGNQELDVREFVLPRGYMVAEALESIQASPSGNGLIWDCWDWVCRQVQYPPSPVEIDYHYEEAFLRPTPFPWVRLAMRRSRKLEFFQFPFETIDHEIGDCEDVSILTCSLLRNVLPANEVHVALGRV
;
A
#
# COMPACT_ATOMS: atom_id res chain seq x y z
N MET A 1 14.68 -17.73 6.16
CA MET A 1 14.79 -17.43 4.72
C MET A 1 14.39 -15.97 4.54
N THR A 2 15.23 -15.17 3.88
CA THR A 2 14.97 -13.76 3.58
C THR A 2 14.37 -13.65 2.19
N TYR A 3 13.35 -12.82 2.02
CA TYR A 3 12.71 -12.56 0.72
C TYR A 3 12.75 -11.05 0.49
N THR A 4 13.50 -10.63 -0.53
CA THR A 4 13.77 -9.22 -0.79
C THR A 4 12.96 -8.72 -1.97
N VAL A 5 12.35 -7.55 -1.81
CA VAL A 5 11.57 -6.85 -2.83
C VAL A 5 12.05 -5.42 -2.95
N LYS A 6 11.76 -4.79 -4.09
CA LYS A 6 12.15 -3.41 -4.33
C LYS A 6 11.15 -2.45 -3.68
N ALA A 7 11.64 -1.49 -2.92
CA ALA A 7 10.80 -0.40 -2.43
C ALA A 7 10.33 0.49 -3.61
N ARG A 8 9.12 1.03 -3.54
CA ARG A 8 8.56 1.93 -4.57
C ARG A 8 9.50 3.10 -4.83
N TYR A 9 9.90 3.78 -3.77
CA TYR A 9 10.81 4.91 -3.78
C TYR A 9 12.19 4.55 -3.23
N GLY A 10 13.21 5.18 -3.79
CA GLY A 10 14.59 4.78 -3.54
C GLY A 10 14.96 3.51 -4.31
N ASN A 11 16.22 3.36 -4.68
CA ASN A 11 16.70 2.17 -5.37
C ASN A 11 17.11 1.08 -4.35
N GLN A 12 16.29 0.90 -3.31
CA GLN A 12 16.55 0.01 -2.18
C GLN A 12 15.80 -1.32 -2.36
N GLU A 13 16.47 -2.40 -1.98
CA GLU A 13 15.86 -3.72 -1.84
C GLU A 13 15.80 -4.03 -0.34
N LEU A 14 14.60 -4.39 0.12
CA LEU A 14 14.31 -4.61 1.53
C LEU A 14 13.68 -5.99 1.70
N ASP A 15 13.89 -6.61 2.85
CA ASP A 15 13.15 -7.81 3.19
C ASP A 15 11.66 -7.48 3.33
N VAL A 16 10.78 -8.32 2.80
CA VAL A 16 9.31 -8.14 2.88
C VAL A 16 8.82 -7.80 4.30
N ARG A 17 9.47 -8.35 5.33
CA ARG A 17 9.07 -8.12 6.72
C ARG A 17 9.27 -6.67 7.16
N GLU A 18 10.13 -5.92 6.48
CA GLU A 18 10.43 -4.52 6.78
C GLU A 18 9.29 -3.57 6.37
N PHE A 19 8.40 -4.01 5.47
CA PHE A 19 7.26 -3.19 5.05
C PHE A 19 6.11 -3.21 6.07
N VAL A 20 6.06 -4.19 6.98
CA VAL A 20 5.03 -4.25 8.04
C VAL A 20 5.44 -3.38 9.22
N LEU A 21 4.87 -2.17 9.28
CA LEU A 21 5.24 -1.12 10.24
C LEU A 21 4.09 -0.80 11.22
N PRO A 22 3.78 -1.69 12.18
CA PRO A 22 2.61 -1.51 13.05
C PRO A 22 2.70 -0.29 13.95
N ARG A 23 3.92 0.14 14.31
CA ARG A 23 4.16 1.30 15.17
C ARG A 23 4.46 2.58 14.40
N GLY A 24 4.21 2.61 13.09
CA GLY A 24 4.35 3.82 12.29
C GLY A 24 3.33 4.88 12.74
N TYR A 25 3.75 6.15 12.79
CA TYR A 25 2.90 7.26 13.24
C TYR A 25 1.56 7.31 12.48
N MET A 26 1.59 7.30 11.15
CA MET A 26 0.37 7.35 10.32
C MET A 26 -0.50 6.11 10.48
N VAL A 27 0.09 4.94 10.77
CA VAL A 27 -0.67 3.71 11.05
C VAL A 27 -1.41 3.83 12.39
N ALA A 28 -0.74 4.36 13.42
CA ALA A 28 -1.37 4.60 14.71
C ALA A 28 -2.50 5.64 14.61
N GLU A 29 -2.26 6.75 13.90
CA GLU A 29 -3.26 7.81 13.67
C GLU A 29 -4.48 7.29 12.89
N ALA A 30 -4.25 6.48 11.84
CA ALA A 30 -5.33 5.82 11.12
C ALA A 30 -6.14 4.89 12.03
N LEU A 31 -5.47 4.10 12.88
CA LEU A 31 -6.15 3.22 13.83
C LEU A 31 -6.99 3.99 14.86
N GLU A 32 -6.48 5.10 15.40
CA GLU A 32 -7.25 5.98 16.29
C GLU A 32 -8.51 6.49 15.61
N SER A 33 -8.42 6.87 14.32
CA SER A 33 -9.58 7.30 13.54
C SER A 33 -10.63 6.20 13.36
N ILE A 34 -10.18 4.95 13.16
CA ILE A 34 -11.05 3.77 13.05
C ILE A 34 -11.76 3.51 14.37
N GLN A 35 -11.02 3.52 15.48
CA GLN A 35 -11.55 3.27 16.82
C GLN A 35 -12.49 4.39 17.31
N ALA A 36 -12.32 5.61 16.82
CA ALA A 36 -13.22 6.73 17.11
C ALA A 36 -14.58 6.61 16.39
N SER A 37 -14.70 5.78 15.35
CA SER A 37 -15.94 5.60 14.58
C SER A 37 -16.12 4.14 14.15
N PRO A 38 -16.29 3.20 15.10
CA PRO A 38 -16.43 1.78 14.80
C PRO A 38 -17.76 1.49 14.10
N SER A 39 -17.77 0.55 13.16
CA SER A 39 -19.00 0.13 12.48
C SER A 39 -19.86 -0.83 13.33
N GLY A 40 -19.29 -1.38 14.41
CA GLY A 40 -19.92 -2.39 15.26
C GLY A 40 -19.69 -3.83 14.80
N ASN A 41 -19.02 -4.03 13.65
CA ASN A 41 -18.67 -5.36 13.13
C ASN A 41 -17.39 -5.95 13.75
N GLY A 42 -16.69 -5.16 14.57
CA GLY A 42 -15.45 -5.54 15.24
C GLY A 42 -14.21 -5.04 14.50
N LEU A 43 -13.12 -4.93 15.25
CA LEU A 43 -11.92 -4.20 14.84
C LEU A 43 -11.30 -4.67 13.52
N ILE A 44 -11.33 -5.98 13.24
CA ILE A 44 -10.80 -6.54 11.99
C ILE A 44 -11.56 -6.01 10.78
N TRP A 45 -12.89 -6.05 10.84
CA TRP A 45 -13.76 -5.55 9.78
C TRP A 45 -13.71 -4.03 9.68
N ASP A 46 -13.61 -3.33 10.80
CA ASP A 46 -13.48 -1.87 10.82
C ASP A 46 -12.17 -1.42 10.13
N CYS A 47 -11.05 -2.12 10.38
CA CYS A 47 -9.79 -1.85 9.69
C CYS A 47 -9.90 -2.12 8.19
N TRP A 48 -10.50 -3.25 7.80
CA TRP A 48 -10.66 -3.60 6.39
C TRP A 48 -11.57 -2.63 5.63
N ASP A 49 -12.71 -2.24 6.22
CA ASP A 49 -13.64 -1.27 5.63
C ASP A 49 -12.97 0.10 5.48
N TRP A 50 -12.20 0.54 6.48
CA TRP A 50 -11.43 1.78 6.38
C TRP A 50 -10.43 1.74 5.22
N VAL A 51 -9.62 0.67 5.12
CA VAL A 51 -8.64 0.54 4.03
C VAL A 51 -9.33 0.53 2.66
N CYS A 52 -10.44 -0.20 2.50
CA CYS A 52 -11.21 -0.20 1.25
C CYS A 52 -11.76 1.17 0.85
N ARG A 53 -12.02 2.06 1.82
CA ARG A 53 -12.55 3.40 1.57
C ARG A 53 -11.46 4.44 1.32
N GLN A 54 -10.28 4.26 1.93
CA GLN A 54 -9.17 5.21 1.83
C GLN A 54 -8.21 4.88 0.69
N VAL A 55 -8.08 3.60 0.30
CA VAL A 55 -7.07 3.16 -0.66
C VAL A 55 -7.73 2.74 -1.97
N GLN A 56 -7.38 3.44 -3.04
CA GLN A 56 -7.81 3.13 -4.39
C GLN A 56 -6.86 2.14 -5.04
N TYR A 57 -7.41 1.08 -5.62
CA TYR A 57 -6.62 0.16 -6.44
C TYR A 57 -6.18 0.88 -7.71
N PRO A 58 -4.88 0.88 -8.08
CA PRO A 58 -4.41 1.58 -9.26
C PRO A 58 -5.07 1.03 -10.53
N PRO A 59 -5.41 1.87 -11.51
CA PRO A 59 -5.98 1.41 -12.77
C PRO A 59 -4.97 0.52 -13.50
N SER A 60 -5.26 -0.77 -13.64
CA SER A 60 -4.44 -1.70 -14.42
C SER A 60 -4.93 -1.72 -15.88
N PRO A 61 -4.10 -1.31 -16.87
CA PRO A 61 -4.43 -1.48 -18.26
C PRO A 61 -4.14 -2.94 -18.66
N VAL A 62 -5.18 -3.79 -18.58
CA VAL A 62 -5.32 -5.09 -19.28
C VAL A 62 -4.54 -6.27 -18.70
N GLU A 63 -5.29 -7.28 -18.21
CA GLU A 63 -5.05 -8.74 -18.02
C GLU A 63 -3.71 -9.31 -17.55
N ILE A 64 -2.66 -8.51 -17.38
CA ILE A 64 -1.37 -8.95 -16.87
C ILE A 64 -0.95 -7.94 -15.82
N ASP A 65 -0.63 -8.46 -14.64
CA ASP A 65 -0.27 -7.76 -13.41
C ASP A 65 1.06 -6.99 -13.55
N TYR A 66 1.03 -5.96 -14.39
CA TYR A 66 2.12 -5.02 -14.58
C TYR A 66 1.77 -3.75 -13.81
N HIS A 67 2.52 -3.47 -12.74
CA HIS A 67 2.43 -2.22 -12.01
C HIS A 67 3.03 -1.10 -12.87
N TYR A 68 2.19 -0.18 -13.37
CA TYR A 68 2.65 0.99 -14.10
C TYR A 68 3.00 2.09 -13.11
N GLU A 69 4.29 2.41 -12.99
CA GLU A 69 4.72 3.66 -12.37
C GLU A 69 4.41 4.81 -13.36
N GLU A 70 3.15 5.26 -13.42
CA GLU A 70 2.79 6.52 -14.10
C GLU A 70 3.29 7.68 -13.24
N ALA A 71 4.58 8.02 -13.41
CA ALA A 71 5.18 9.17 -12.78
C ALA A 71 4.46 10.46 -13.24
N PHE A 72 3.87 11.16 -12.26
CA PHE A 72 3.60 12.61 -12.21
C PHE A 72 3.46 13.31 -13.56
N LEU A 73 2.22 13.66 -13.91
CA LEU A 73 1.92 14.54 -15.03
C LEU A 73 2.63 15.88 -14.83
N ARG A 74 3.56 16.24 -15.71
CA ARG A 74 4.00 17.64 -15.80
C ARG A 74 2.89 18.46 -16.47
N PRO A 75 2.55 19.65 -15.95
CA PRO A 75 1.76 20.59 -16.72
C PRO A 75 2.52 20.93 -18.00
N THR A 76 1.91 20.60 -19.13
CA THR A 76 2.37 21.06 -20.43
C THR A 76 1.67 22.39 -20.74
N PRO A 77 2.21 23.24 -21.63
CA PRO A 77 1.53 24.45 -22.07
C PRO A 77 0.20 24.18 -22.83
N PHE A 78 -0.14 22.91 -23.07
CA PHE A 78 -1.36 22.47 -23.74
C PHE A 78 -2.12 21.50 -22.81
N PRO A 79 -3.16 21.94 -22.09
CA PRO A 79 -3.83 21.15 -21.04
C PRO A 79 -4.37 19.78 -21.48
N TRP A 80 -4.60 19.60 -22.77
CA TRP A 80 -5.06 18.34 -23.37
C TRP A 80 -3.92 17.35 -23.69
N VAL A 81 -2.66 17.75 -23.54
CA VAL A 81 -1.49 16.90 -23.79
C VAL A 81 -0.91 16.43 -22.46
N ARG A 82 -1.12 15.16 -22.14
CA ARG A 82 -0.45 14.47 -21.04
C ARG A 82 0.81 13.79 -21.56
N LEU A 83 1.98 14.31 -21.19
CA LEU A 83 3.27 13.72 -21.58
C LEU A 83 3.86 12.96 -20.39
N ALA A 84 3.95 11.63 -20.52
CA ALA A 84 4.65 10.79 -19.56
C ALA A 84 6.17 10.98 -19.76
N MET A 85 6.87 11.53 -18.77
CA MET A 85 8.32 11.82 -18.88
C MET A 85 9.21 10.57 -18.75
N ARG A 86 8.68 9.45 -18.26
CA ARG A 86 9.42 8.20 -18.15
C ARG A 86 8.45 7.04 -18.23
N ARG A 87 8.71 6.08 -19.12
CA ARG A 87 8.08 4.76 -19.10
C ARG A 87 9.10 3.79 -18.54
N SER A 88 8.88 3.29 -17.34
CA SER A 88 9.66 2.17 -16.80
C SER A 88 8.69 1.05 -16.45
N ARG A 89 8.92 -0.15 -17.00
CA ARG A 89 8.32 -1.38 -16.48
C ARG A 89 9.12 -1.74 -15.24
N LYS A 90 8.56 -1.55 -14.06
CA LYS A 90 9.13 -2.19 -12.87
C LYS A 90 8.43 -3.54 -12.71
N LEU A 91 9.24 -4.59 -12.54
CA LEU A 91 8.79 -5.76 -11.80
C LEU A 91 8.35 -5.24 -10.42
N GLU A 92 7.16 -5.65 -9.97
CA GLU A 92 6.65 -5.65 -8.59
C GLU A 92 7.44 -4.79 -7.59
N PHE A 93 6.85 -3.68 -7.14
CA PHE A 93 7.43 -2.83 -6.11
C PHE A 93 6.46 -2.73 -4.94
N PHE A 94 6.99 -2.63 -3.73
CA PHE A 94 6.18 -2.60 -2.51
C PHE A 94 6.18 -1.20 -1.92
N GLN A 95 5.05 -0.80 -1.34
CA GLN A 95 4.90 0.45 -0.60
C GLN A 95 4.93 0.21 0.89
N PHE A 96 5.43 1.21 1.61
CA PHE A 96 5.24 1.26 3.05
C PHE A 96 3.81 1.72 3.40
N PRO A 97 3.26 1.33 4.56
CA PRO A 97 1.93 1.75 5.01
C PRO A 97 1.74 3.27 4.97
N PHE A 98 2.76 4.05 5.33
CA PHE A 98 2.67 5.51 5.32
C PHE A 98 2.58 6.08 3.90
N GLU A 99 3.20 5.43 2.91
CA GLU A 99 3.12 5.82 1.49
C GLU A 99 1.73 5.50 0.94
N THR A 100 1.19 4.31 1.29
CA THR A 100 -0.18 3.91 0.92
C THR A 100 -1.23 4.85 1.50
N ILE A 101 -1.06 5.28 2.77
CA ILE A 101 -1.96 6.25 3.41
C ILE A 101 -1.81 7.64 2.77
N ASP A 102 -0.57 8.12 2.57
CA ASP A 102 -0.32 9.47 2.01
C ASP A 102 -0.84 9.60 0.56
N HIS A 103 -0.68 8.55 -0.24
CA HIS A 103 -1.08 8.57 -1.65
C HIS A 103 -2.50 8.08 -1.90
N GLU A 104 -3.16 7.47 -0.91
CA GLU A 104 -4.48 6.85 -1.05
C GLU A 104 -4.55 5.83 -2.21
N ILE A 105 -3.41 5.23 -2.57
CA ILE A 105 -3.28 4.31 -3.71
C ILE A 105 -2.39 3.13 -3.32
N GLY A 106 -2.87 1.92 -3.58
CA GLY A 106 -2.16 0.67 -3.35
C GLY A 106 -2.89 -0.50 -3.98
N ASP A 107 -2.13 -1.49 -4.41
CA ASP A 107 -2.61 -2.76 -4.96
C ASP A 107 -2.68 -3.84 -3.86
N CYS A 108 -2.67 -5.12 -4.25
CA CYS A 108 -3.01 -6.22 -3.37
C CYS A 108 -2.00 -6.39 -2.22
N GLU A 109 -0.71 -6.22 -2.49
CA GLU A 109 0.35 -6.28 -1.49
C GLU A 109 0.33 -5.07 -0.56
N ASP A 110 0.16 -3.86 -1.11
CA ASP A 110 0.18 -2.61 -0.36
C ASP A 110 -0.99 -2.56 0.65
N VAL A 111 -2.19 -2.91 0.18
CA VAL A 111 -3.41 -3.01 0.99
C VAL A 111 -3.26 -4.09 2.07
N SER A 112 -2.64 -5.22 1.74
CA SER A 112 -2.39 -6.31 2.71
C SER A 112 -1.38 -5.89 3.78
N ILE A 113 -0.31 -5.19 3.39
CA ILE A 113 0.74 -4.67 4.27
C ILE A 113 0.18 -3.62 5.22
N LEU A 114 -0.61 -2.67 4.71
CA LEU A 114 -1.28 -1.65 5.51
C LEU A 114 -2.24 -2.29 6.52
N THR A 115 -3.11 -3.19 6.05
CA THR A 115 -4.07 -3.90 6.92
C THR A 115 -3.35 -4.70 8.01
N CYS A 116 -2.29 -5.42 7.65
CA CYS A 116 -1.48 -6.16 8.62
C CYS A 116 -0.83 -5.23 9.65
N SER A 117 -0.34 -4.07 9.21
CA SER A 117 0.28 -3.07 10.09
C SER A 117 -0.73 -2.49 11.08
N LEU A 118 -1.94 -2.12 10.62
CA LEU A 118 -3.04 -1.67 11.48
C LEU A 118 -3.39 -2.72 12.53
N LEU A 119 -3.62 -3.96 12.11
CA LEU A 119 -4.02 -5.03 13.02
C LEU A 119 -2.90 -5.42 13.99
N ARG A 120 -1.63 -5.44 13.56
CA ARG A 120 -0.49 -5.73 14.46
C ARG A 120 -0.16 -4.61 15.44
N ASN A 121 -0.80 -3.45 15.33
CA ASN A 121 -0.71 -2.42 16.37
C ASN A 121 -1.42 -2.88 17.66
N VAL A 122 -2.44 -3.74 17.53
CA VAL A 122 -3.34 -4.17 18.62
C VAL A 122 -3.33 -5.68 18.85
N LEU A 123 -3.12 -6.47 17.79
CA LEU A 123 -3.06 -7.93 17.84
C LEU A 123 -1.62 -8.43 17.85
N PRO A 124 -1.36 -9.59 18.48
CA PRO A 124 -0.03 -10.20 18.48
C PRO A 124 0.49 -10.50 17.07
N ALA A 125 1.80 -10.30 16.86
CA ALA A 125 2.45 -10.50 15.56
C ALA A 125 2.38 -11.96 15.04
N ASN A 126 2.13 -12.93 15.92
CA ASN A 126 1.94 -14.34 15.56
C ASN A 126 0.52 -14.68 15.07
N GLU A 127 -0.44 -13.76 15.17
CA GLU A 127 -1.84 -13.99 14.76
C GLU A 127 -2.18 -13.38 13.40
N VAL A 128 -1.50 -12.30 13.01
CA VAL A 128 -1.78 -11.56 11.77
C VAL A 128 -0.55 -11.64 10.88
N HIS A 129 -0.71 -12.03 9.62
CA HIS A 129 0.39 -12.18 8.66
C HIS A 129 -0.01 -11.68 7.27
N VAL A 130 0.98 -11.22 6.50
CA VAL A 130 0.84 -11.02 5.05
C VAL A 130 1.31 -12.29 4.36
N ALA A 131 0.46 -12.86 3.51
CA ALA A 131 0.82 -13.98 2.65
C ALA A 131 1.15 -13.46 1.26
N LEU A 132 2.35 -13.78 0.76
CA LEU A 132 2.76 -13.46 -0.60
C LEU A 132 2.63 -14.72 -1.47
N GLY A 133 1.94 -14.58 -2.61
CA GLY A 133 1.92 -15.59 -3.65
C GLY A 133 3.20 -15.50 -4.49
N ARG A 134 3.85 -16.64 -4.75
CA ARG A 134 4.97 -16.70 -5.68
C ARG A 134 4.50 -17.29 -7.00
N VAL A 135 4.64 -16.54 -8.08
CA VAL A 135 4.39 -17.00 -9.46
C VAL A 135 5.67 -17.57 -10.06
#